data_AF-A0AAW0C8K0-F1
#
_entry.id   AF-A0AAW0C8K0-F1
#
_cell.length_a   1.000
_cell.length_b   1.000
_cell.length_c   1.000
_cell.angle_alpha   90.00
_cell.angle_beta   90.00
_cell.angle_gamma   90.00
#
_symmetry.space_group_name_H-M   'P 1'
#
loop_
_entity.id
_entity.type
_entity.pdbx_description
1 polymer ?
#
loop_
_entity_poly.entity_id
_entity_poly.type
_entity_poly.pdbx_seq_one_letter_code
_entity_poly.pdbx_strand_id
1 'polypeptide(L)'
;MSTNTLPTALFQNLLSKLVTILELTQNPEGIATPQGKQAILQATNDFKASLMQAKELAGGLPGGDLLIEDQDDVIDMLMTLRDRKREQLVDFSNRATLVATASTDTTDMKMEIDSMASTPLHES
;
A
#
# COMPACT_ATOMS: atom_id res chain seq x y z
N MET A 1 -4.70 1.45 12.44
CA MET A 1 -3.46 2.03 11.91
C MET A 1 -2.34 1.06 12.21
N SER A 2 -2.08 0.11 11.30
CA SER A 2 -1.06 -0.91 11.51
C SER A 2 0.31 -0.24 11.49
N THR A 3 0.97 -0.20 12.65
CA THR A 3 2.36 0.23 12.76
C THR A 3 3.23 -0.83 12.09
N ASN A 4 3.39 -0.75 10.77
CA ASN A 4 4.37 -1.54 10.03
C ASN A 4 5.76 -1.00 10.38
N THR A 5 6.27 -1.38 11.55
CA THR A 5 7.69 -1.23 11.87
C THR A 5 8.48 -2.02 10.86
N LEU A 6 9.29 -1.33 10.05
CA LEU A 6 10.15 -1.94 9.05
C LEU A 6 11.03 -3.02 9.71
N PRO A 7 11.16 -4.23 9.14
CA PRO A 7 12.03 -5.29 9.65
C PRO A 7 13.53 -4.98 9.48
N THR A 8 14.01 -3.93 10.13
CA THR A 8 15.39 -3.44 10.04
C THR A 8 16.42 -4.47 10.51
N ALA A 9 16.05 -5.35 11.44
CA ALA A 9 16.91 -6.43 11.91
C ALA A 9 17.38 -7.36 10.78
N LEU A 10 16.51 -7.63 9.78
CA LEU A 10 16.86 -8.49 8.65
C LEU A 10 17.89 -7.82 7.75
N PHE A 11 17.71 -6.54 7.44
CA PHE A 11 18.68 -5.76 6.65
C PHE A 11 20.02 -5.57 7.37
N GLN A 12 20.01 -5.34 8.68
CA GLN A 12 21.22 -5.20 9.50
C GLN A 12 22.05 -6.50 9.51
N ASN A 13 21.38 -7.66 9.51
CA ASN A 13 22.05 -8.96 9.55
C ASN A 13 22.77 -9.31 8.23
N LEU A 14 22.34 -8.74 7.09
CA LEU A 14 22.96 -9.01 5.79
C LEU A 14 24.46 -8.69 5.78
N LEU A 15 24.86 -7.57 6.38
CA LEU A 15 26.27 -7.18 6.46
C LEU A 15 27.07 -8.17 7.31
N SER A 16 26.54 -8.59 8.45
CA SER A 16 27.18 -9.59 9.31
C SER A 16 27.39 -10.92 8.57
N LYS A 17 26.39 -11.40 7.84
CA LYS A 17 26.50 -12.63 7.02
C LYS A 17 27.53 -12.50 5.90
N LEU A 18 27.61 -11.33 5.25
CA LEU A 18 28.62 -11.06 4.23
C LEU A 18 30.03 -11.06 4.82
N VAL A 19 30.21 -10.43 5.99
CA VAL A 19 31.48 -10.44 6.73
C VAL A 19 31.90 -11.88 7.04
N THR A 20 30.99 -12.73 7.51
CA THR A 20 31.28 -14.15 7.77
C THR A 20 31.77 -14.88 6.52
N ILE A 21 31.18 -14.62 5.34
CA ILE A 21 31.66 -15.21 4.08
C ILE A 21 33.09 -14.73 3.78
N LEU A 22 33.35 -13.42 3.91
CA LEU A 22 34.65 -12.83 3.65
C LEU A 22 35.73 -13.42 4.59
N GLU A 23 35.44 -13.53 5.88
CA GLU A 23 36.33 -14.15 6.87
C GLU A 23 36.63 -15.61 6.51
N LEU A 24 35.62 -16.40 6.16
CA LEU A 24 35.81 -17.79 5.74
C LEU A 24 36.65 -17.90 4.46
N THR A 25 36.50 -16.99 3.51
CA THR A 25 37.29 -16.99 2.26
C THR A 25 38.73 -16.51 2.45
N GLN A 26 38.99 -15.63 3.43
CA GLN A 26 40.33 -15.16 3.75
C GLN A 26 41.11 -16.14 4.62
N ASN A 27 40.42 -17.06 5.31
CA ASN A 27 41.07 -18.12 6.07
C ASN A 27 41.77 -19.13 5.12
N PRO A 28 43.08 -19.38 5.28
CA PRO A 28 43.83 -20.30 4.42
C PRO A 28 43.25 -21.71 4.40
N GLU A 29 42.74 -22.17 5.54
CA GLU A 29 42.06 -23.47 5.67
C GLU A 29 40.66 -23.48 5.03
N GLY A 30 40.02 -22.31 4.90
CA GLY A 30 38.70 -22.13 4.31
C GLY A 30 38.65 -22.53 2.83
N ILE A 31 39.74 -22.30 2.09
CA ILE A 31 39.86 -22.67 0.68
C ILE A 31 40.66 -23.97 0.44
N ALA A 32 41.49 -24.37 1.40
CA ALA A 32 42.35 -25.54 1.27
C ALA A 32 41.64 -26.85 1.64
N THR A 33 40.71 -26.81 2.61
CA THR A 33 40.05 -28.03 3.13
C THR A 33 38.65 -28.22 2.53
N PRO A 34 38.18 -29.47 2.34
CA PRO A 34 36.79 -29.74 1.95
C PRO A 34 35.76 -29.16 2.93
N GLN A 35 36.07 -29.21 4.23
CA GLN A 35 35.22 -28.68 5.31
C GLN A 35 35.11 -27.16 5.23
N GLY A 36 36.23 -26.47 4.97
CA GLY A 36 36.26 -25.02 4.73
C GLY A 36 35.41 -24.61 3.53
N LYS A 37 35.54 -25.34 2.41
CA LYS A 37 34.72 -25.10 1.21
C LYS A 37 33.23 -25.31 1.48
N GLN A 38 32.88 -26.32 2.27
CA GLN A 38 31.50 -26.57 2.67
C GLN A 38 30.96 -25.45 3.57
N ALA A 39 31.77 -24.95 4.50
CA ALA A 39 31.39 -23.82 5.36
C ALA A 39 31.15 -22.55 4.54
N ILE A 40 32.00 -22.25 3.54
CA ILE A 40 31.80 -21.13 2.62
C ILE A 40 30.49 -21.30 1.83
N LEU A 41 30.23 -22.49 1.28
CA LEU A 41 28.99 -22.78 0.56
C LEU A 41 27.75 -22.59 1.46
N GLN A 42 27.81 -23.10 2.69
CA GLN A 42 26.73 -22.96 3.67
C GLN A 42 26.44 -21.47 3.96
N ALA A 43 27.49 -20.70 4.30
CA ALA A 43 27.38 -19.27 4.60
C ALA A 43 26.87 -18.47 3.39
N THR A 44 27.33 -18.81 2.18
CA THR A 44 26.88 -18.16 0.94
C THR A 44 25.40 -18.43 0.65
N ASN A 45 24.95 -19.68 0.84
CA ASN A 45 23.55 -20.04 0.65
C ASN A 45 22.64 -19.33 1.68
N ASP A 46 23.05 -19.27 2.94
CA ASP A 46 22.31 -18.57 4.00
C ASP A 46 22.24 -17.06 3.74
N PHE A 47 23.34 -16.44 3.31
CA PHE A 47 23.33 -15.03 2.88
C PHE A 47 22.40 -14.80 1.70
N LYS A 48 22.46 -15.65 0.67
CA LYS A 48 21.58 -15.55 -0.51
C LYS A 48 20.11 -15.67 -0.12
N ALA A 49 19.75 -16.62 0.74
CA ALA A 49 18.40 -16.79 1.23
C ALA A 49 17.90 -15.54 1.98
N SER A 50 18.75 -15.00 2.88
CA SER A 50 18.45 -13.79 3.64
C SER A 50 18.29 -12.56 2.72
N LEU A 51 19.12 -12.46 1.67
CA LEU A 51 19.06 -11.37 0.68
C LEU A 51 17.80 -11.46 -0.17
N MET A 52 17.38 -12.66 -0.57
CA MET A 52 16.12 -12.86 -1.29
C MET A 52 14.93 -12.44 -0.43
N GLN A 53 14.90 -12.84 0.84
CA GLN A 53 13.86 -12.44 1.78
C GLN A 53 13.83 -10.91 1.98
N ALA A 54 15.01 -10.28 2.06
CA ALA A 54 15.13 -8.82 2.17
C ALA A 54 14.55 -8.11 0.95
N LYS A 55 14.84 -8.62 -0.25
CA LYS A 55 14.35 -8.07 -1.50
C LYS A 55 12.85 -8.22 -1.64
N GLU A 56 12.31 -9.39 -1.31
CA GLU A 56 10.86 -9.64 -1.33
C GLU A 56 10.12 -8.71 -0.37
N LEU A 57 10.65 -8.56 0.85
CA LEU A 57 10.11 -7.64 1.83
C LEU A 57 10.15 -6.19 1.34
N ALA A 58 11.26 -5.76 0.72
CA ALA A 58 11.41 -4.41 0.19
C ALA A 58 10.42 -4.14 -0.96
N GLY A 59 10.26 -5.06 -1.91
CA GLY A 59 9.28 -4.94 -2.99
C GLY A 59 7.84 -4.99 -2.50
N GLY A 60 7.57 -5.72 -1.42
CA GLY A 60 6.26 -5.75 -0.76
C GLY A 60 5.87 -4.48 0.01
N LEU A 61 6.79 -3.51 0.16
CA LEU A 61 6.46 -2.21 0.74
C LEU A 61 5.61 -1.39 -0.24
N PRO A 62 4.67 -0.55 0.24
CA PRO A 62 3.98 0.40 -0.63
C PRO A 62 4.98 1.29 -1.37
N GLY A 63 4.94 1.26 -2.70
CA GLY A 63 5.90 1.97 -3.55
C GLY A 63 7.29 1.31 -3.64
N GLY A 64 7.51 0.14 -3.03
CA GLY A 64 8.82 -0.53 -2.99
C GLY A 64 9.36 -0.97 -4.35
N ASP A 65 8.48 -1.16 -5.33
CA ASP A 65 8.84 -1.48 -6.73
C ASP A 65 9.08 -0.23 -7.59
N LEU A 66 8.78 0.97 -7.07
CA LEU A 66 8.85 2.23 -7.80
C LEU A 66 10.11 2.99 -7.44
N LEU A 67 10.68 3.71 -8.41
CA LEU A 67 11.68 4.71 -8.11
C LEU A 67 11.07 5.83 -7.28
N ILE A 68 11.90 6.55 -6.52
CA ILE A 68 11.43 7.66 -5.68
C ILE A 68 10.71 8.72 -6.53
N GLU A 69 11.26 9.02 -7.71
CA GLU A 69 10.67 9.96 -8.67
C GLU A 69 9.27 9.52 -9.13
N ASP A 70 9.10 8.23 -9.44
CA ASP A 70 7.79 7.68 -9.83
C ASP A 70 6.80 7.72 -8.65
N GLN A 71 7.28 7.57 -7.41
CA GLN A 71 6.44 7.68 -6.23
C GLN A 71 5.96 9.12 -6.00
N ASP A 72 6.83 10.10 -6.22
CA ASP A 72 6.48 11.53 -6.12
C ASP A 72 5.41 11.90 -7.16
N ASP A 73 5.55 11.44 -8.40
CA ASP A 73 4.54 11.64 -9.45
C ASP A 73 3.17 11.04 -9.08
N VAL A 74 3.16 9.83 -8.51
CA VAL A 74 1.93 9.18 -8.03
C VAL A 74 1.32 9.96 -6.86
N ILE A 75 2.14 10.45 -5.93
CA ILE A 75 1.69 11.28 -4.81
C ILE A 75 1.02 12.55 -5.34
N ASP A 76 1.64 13.25 -6.28
CA ASP A 76 1.11 14.48 -6.86
C ASP A 76 -0.22 14.24 -7.60
N MET A 77 -0.30 13.16 -8.38
CA MET A 77 -1.54 12.75 -9.03
C MET A 77 -2.65 12.46 -8.00
N LEU A 78 -2.34 11.71 -6.94
CA LEU A 78 -3.31 11.35 -5.90
C LEU A 78 -3.76 12.57 -5.09
N MET A 79 -2.85 13.50 -4.80
CA MET A 79 -3.16 14.78 -4.14
C MET A 79 -4.10 15.62 -5.01
N THR A 80 -3.78 15.74 -6.31
CA THR A 80 -4.64 16.45 -7.27
C THR A 80 -6.03 15.84 -7.34
N LEU A 81 -6.14 14.51 -7.39
CA LEU A 81 -7.42 13.82 -7.44
C LEU A 81 -8.22 14.02 -6.16
N ARG A 82 -7.57 13.93 -4.99
CA ARG A 82 -8.19 14.23 -3.69
C ARG A 82 -8.76 15.64 -3.65
N ASP A 83 -8.00 16.63 -4.10
CA ASP A 83 -8.39 18.04 -3.99
C ASP A 83 -9.56 18.34 -4.95
N ARG A 84 -9.53 17.84 -6.19
CA ARG A 84 -10.68 17.89 -7.10
C ARG A 84 -11.93 17.22 -6.52
N LYS A 85 -11.78 16.08 -5.85
CA LYS A 85 -12.91 15.38 -5.21
C LYS A 85 -13.49 16.18 -4.05
N ARG A 86 -12.66 16.90 -3.29
CA ARG A 86 -13.12 17.81 -2.23
C ARG A 86 -13.92 18.97 -2.82
N GLU A 87 -13.45 19.60 -3.87
CA GLU A 87 -14.18 20.67 -4.57
C GLU A 87 -15.54 20.19 -5.08
N GLN A 88 -15.58 19.03 -5.75
CA GLN A 88 -16.83 18.42 -6.21
C GLN A 88 -17.83 18.16 -5.08
N LEU A 89 -17.35 17.72 -3.91
CA LEU A 89 -18.19 17.50 -2.75
C LEU A 89 -18.73 18.81 -2.17
N VAL A 90 -17.92 19.86 -2.12
CA VAL A 90 -18.35 21.20 -1.68
C VAL A 90 -19.44 21.73 -2.62
N ASP A 91 -19.21 21.67 -3.93
CA ASP A 91 -20.20 22.11 -4.93
C ASP A 91 -21.50 21.32 -4.84
N PHE A 92 -21.40 20.00 -4.68
CA PHE A 92 -22.55 19.13 -4.52
C PHE A 92 -23.34 19.47 -3.25
N SER A 93 -22.66 19.65 -2.11
CA SER A 93 -23.28 20.03 -0.85
C SER A 93 -23.98 21.38 -0.97
N ASN A 94 -23.31 22.38 -1.55
CA ASN A 94 -23.87 23.71 -1.75
C ASN A 94 -25.13 23.66 -2.62
N ARG A 95 -25.11 22.87 -3.71
CA ARG A 95 -26.27 22.69 -4.58
C ARG A 95 -27.42 21.99 -3.86
N ALA A 96 -27.13 20.97 -3.05
CA ALA A 96 -28.15 20.30 -2.23
C ALA A 96 -28.79 21.26 -1.22
N THR A 97 -27.99 22.12 -0.57
CA THR A 97 -28.49 23.16 0.34
C THR A 97 -29.35 24.19 -0.39
N LEU A 98 -28.93 24.66 -1.57
CA LEU A 98 -29.69 25.62 -2.37
C LEU A 98 -31.04 25.06 -2.84
N VAL A 99 -31.10 23.77 -3.22
CA VAL A 99 -32.36 23.09 -3.57
C VAL A 99 -33.27 22.98 -2.33
N ALA A 100 -32.71 22.67 -1.16
CA ALA A 100 -33.48 22.61 0.08
C ALA A 100 -34.06 23.99 0.47
N THR A 101 -33.27 25.07 0.33
CA THR A 101 -33.74 26.43 0.63
C THR A 101 -34.74 26.95 -0.41
N ALA A 102 -34.54 26.66 -1.71
CA ALA A 102 -35.49 27.01 -2.76
C ALA A 102 -36.83 26.28 -2.60
N SER A 103 -36.81 25.06 -2.05
CA SER A 103 -38.03 24.31 -1.71
C SER A 103 -38.79 24.91 -0.51
N THR A 104 -38.16 25.81 0.26
CA THR A 104 -38.80 26.48 1.40
C THR A 104 -39.57 27.74 0.97
N ASP A 105 -39.20 28.36 -0.16
CA ASP A 105 -39.91 29.54 -0.71
C ASP A 105 -41.09 29.20 -1.63
N THR A 106 -41.24 27.93 -2.06
CA THR A 106 -42.35 27.52 -2.95
C THR A 106 -43.31 26.50 -2.34
N THR A 107 -43.24 26.24 -1.03
CA THR A 107 -44.12 25.29 -0.32
C THR A 107 -45.20 25.95 0.53
N ASP A 108 -45.79 27.04 0.02
CA ASP A 108 -47.19 27.39 0.35
C ASP A 108 -48.14 27.10 -0.83
N MET A 109 -47.80 26.10 -1.64
CA MET A 109 -48.74 25.48 -2.57
C MET A 109 -48.96 24.01 -2.18
N LYS A 110 -49.88 23.83 -1.23
CA LYS A 110 -50.93 22.81 -1.21
C LYS A 110 -50.68 21.63 -2.17
N MET A 111 -49.92 20.65 -1.70
CA MET A 111 -49.86 19.32 -2.31
C MET A 111 -50.68 18.36 -1.43
N GLU A 112 -51.95 18.26 -1.76
CA GLU A 112 -52.86 17.22 -1.28
C GLU A 112 -52.32 15.86 -1.76
N ILE A 113 -51.75 15.08 -0.85
CA ILE A 113 -51.30 13.71 -1.13
C ILE A 113 -52.54 12.82 -1.07
N ASP A 114 -53.21 12.64 -2.21
CA ASP A 114 -54.26 11.62 -2.35
C ASP A 114 -53.64 10.23 -2.54
N SER A 115 -54.15 9.30 -1.74
CA SER A 115 -53.69 7.95 -1.56
C SER A 115 -54.32 7.02 -2.59
N MET A 116 -53.54 6.42 -3.48
CA MET A 116 -53.98 5.19 -4.18
C MET A 116 -52.82 4.22 -4.32
N ALA A 117 -52.77 3.32 -3.35
CA ALA A 117 -52.08 2.03 -3.42
C ALA A 117 -52.62 1.20 -4.60
N SER A 118 -51.73 0.62 -5.39
CA SER A 118 -52.03 -0.56 -6.23
C SER A 118 -50.75 -1.26 -6.63
N THR A 119 -50.36 -2.28 -5.86
CA THR A 119 -49.51 -3.38 -6.31
C THR A 119 -50.38 -4.41 -7.02
N PRO A 120 -50.14 -4.77 -8.29
CA PRO A 120 -50.81 -5.94 -8.88
C PRO A 120 -50.04 -7.20 -8.48
N LEU A 121 -50.73 -8.08 -7.73
CA LEU A 121 -50.42 -9.50 -7.66
C LEU A 121 -50.82 -10.14 -8.99
N HIS A 122 -49.94 -10.96 -9.57
CA HIS A 122 -50.36 -12.06 -10.43
C HIS A 122 -49.63 -13.34 -10.00
N GLU A 123 -50.41 -14.25 -9.44
CA GLU A 123 -50.09 -15.66 -9.22
C GLU A 123 -50.52 -16.48 -10.44
N SER A 124 -49.83 -17.64 -10.56
CA SER A 124 -50.05 -18.81 -11.43
C SER A 124 -49.72 -18.71 -12.92
#